data_AF-A0A4Y8C8R9-F1
#
_entry.id   AF-A0A4Y8C8R9-F1
#
_cell.length_a   1.000
_cell.length_b   1.000
_cell.length_c   1.000
_cell.angle_alpha   90.00
_cell.angle_beta   90.00
_cell.angle_gamma   90.00
#
_symmetry.space_group_name_H-M   'P 1'
#
loop_
_entity.id
_entity.type
_entity.pdbx_description
1 polymer ?
#
loop_
_entity_poly.entity_id
_entity_poly.type
_entity_poly.pdbx_seq_one_letter_code
_entity_poly.pdbx_strand_id
1 'polypeptide(L)'
;YHPTQVLGDLLTIKEWNKMQNGIAKVAFIGDSNNMCNSWLITAAILGFEFSIAIPKNYKISPEIWEFAMKQALISGAKISLSHDKFEALKDKDVVITDTWVSMGEENEKERKIKEFEGFMIDEKAM
;
A
#
# COMPACT_ATOMS: atom_id res chain seq x y z
N TYR A 1 6.94 10.79 3.13
CA TYR A 1 7.55 9.64 2.44
C TYR A 1 8.44 8.87 3.42
N HIS A 2 8.66 7.59 3.17
CA HIS A 2 9.62 6.75 3.90
C HIS A 2 10.40 5.82 2.93
N PRO A 3 11.24 6.38 2.03
CA PRO A 3 11.78 5.65 0.90
C PRO A 3 12.79 4.56 1.28
N THR A 4 13.59 4.76 2.33
CA THR A 4 14.56 3.77 2.80
C THR A 4 13.91 2.50 3.33
N GLN A 5 12.73 2.62 3.97
CA GLN A 5 11.96 1.46 4.40
C GLN A 5 11.52 0.64 3.18
N VAL A 6 10.93 1.29 2.17
CA VAL A 6 10.50 0.61 0.93
C VAL A 6 11.67 -0.04 0.19
N LEU A 7 12.88 0.54 0.22
CA LEU A 7 14.06 -0.12 -0.36
C LEU A 7 14.43 -1.42 0.39
N GLY A 8 14.33 -1.43 1.72
CA GLY A 8 14.49 -2.64 2.53
C GLY A 8 13.41 -3.68 2.26
N ASP A 9 12.16 -3.24 2.15
CA ASP A 9 11.05 -4.12 1.80
C ASP A 9 11.24 -4.74 0.40
N LEU A 10 11.67 -3.96 -0.60
CA LEU A 10 11.96 -4.44 -1.95
C LEU A 10 13.07 -5.49 -1.97
N LEU A 11 14.15 -5.28 -1.21
CA LEU A 11 15.21 -6.27 -1.07
C LEU A 11 14.64 -7.58 -0.50
N THR A 12 13.78 -7.47 0.52
CA THR A 12 13.14 -8.63 1.16
C THR A 12 12.23 -9.37 0.17
N ILE A 13 11.36 -8.68 -0.57
CA ILE A 13 10.49 -9.31 -1.58
C ILE A 13 11.32 -10.07 -2.62
N LYS A 14 12.46 -9.51 -3.03
CA LYS A 14 13.39 -10.16 -3.95
C LYS A 14 14.02 -11.42 -3.34
N GLU A 15 14.52 -11.35 -2.10
CA GLU A 15 15.12 -12.50 -1.40
C GLU A 15 14.13 -13.65 -1.18
N TRP A 16 12.86 -13.33 -0.96
CA TRP A 16 11.78 -14.30 -0.81
C TRP A 16 11.21 -14.81 -2.15
N ASN A 17 11.83 -14.47 -3.28
CA ASN A 17 11.41 -14.85 -4.63
C ASN A 17 9.95 -14.49 -4.94
N LYS A 18 9.47 -13.37 -4.40
CA LYS A 18 8.11 -12.83 -4.62
C LYS A 18 8.05 -11.81 -5.77
N MET A 19 9.14 -11.64 -6.51
CA MET A 19 9.15 -10.95 -7.80
C MET A 19 9.25 -11.97 -8.93
N GLN A 20 8.21 -12.05 -9.75
CA GLN A 20 8.20 -12.89 -10.95
C GLN A 20 8.46 -12.00 -12.17
N ASN A 21 9.49 -12.32 -12.96
CA ASN A 21 9.91 -11.52 -14.11
C ASN A 21 10.16 -10.03 -13.77
N GLY A 22 10.68 -9.77 -12.57
CA GLY A 22 10.94 -8.41 -12.08
C GLY A 22 9.70 -7.65 -11.58
N ILE A 23 8.51 -8.26 -11.59
CA ILE A 23 7.24 -7.65 -11.16
C ILE A 23 6.78 -8.33 -9.87
N ALA A 24 6.35 -7.53 -8.89
CA ALA A 24 5.68 -8.02 -7.68
C ALA A 24 4.17 -7.74 -7.74
N LYS A 25 3.39 -8.63 -7.10
CA LYS A 25 1.96 -8.44 -6.81
C LYS A 25 1.78 -8.12 -5.34
N VAL A 26 1.51 -6.85 -5.03
CA VAL A 26 1.56 -6.31 -3.66
C VAL A 26 0.21 -5.71 -3.25
N ALA A 27 -0.25 -6.04 -2.05
CA ALA A 27 -1.35 -5.35 -1.37
C ALA A 27 -0.81 -4.46 -0.26
N PHE A 28 -1.26 -3.21 -0.18
CA PHE A 28 -1.10 -2.35 0.98
C PHE A 28 -2.46 -2.13 1.65
N ILE A 29 -2.58 -2.52 2.92
CA ILE A 29 -3.79 -2.36 3.72
C ILE A 29 -3.44 -1.44 4.89
N GLY A 30 -4.03 -0.25 4.95
CA GLY A 30 -3.66 0.69 6.00
C GLY A 30 -4.11 2.12 5.75
N ASP A 31 -3.34 3.06 6.27
CA ASP A 31 -3.62 4.49 6.20
C ASP A 31 -3.05 5.11 4.92
N SER A 32 -3.56 6.28 4.49
CA SER A 32 -2.98 7.11 3.44
C SER A 32 -1.73 7.88 3.93
N ASN A 33 -0.82 7.18 4.60
CA ASN A 33 0.34 7.73 5.29
C ASN A 33 1.60 7.78 4.41
N ASN A 34 2.75 8.06 5.03
CA ASN A 34 4.04 8.14 4.34
C ASN A 34 4.50 6.82 3.70
N MET A 35 4.15 5.66 4.27
CA MET A 35 4.42 4.33 3.74
C MET A 35 3.54 4.03 2.53
N CYS A 36 2.23 4.29 2.61
CA CYS A 36 1.32 4.17 1.47
C CYS A 36 1.82 5.00 0.28
N ASN A 37 2.23 6.24 0.53
CA ASN A 37 2.73 7.14 -0.51
C ASN A 37 4.03 6.63 -1.16
N SER A 38 4.98 6.15 -0.35
CA SER A 38 6.23 5.61 -0.87
C SER A 38 6.04 4.31 -1.64
N TRP A 39 5.15 3.42 -1.18
CA TRP A 39 4.80 2.21 -1.90
C TRP A 39 4.07 2.47 -3.21
N LEU A 40 3.11 3.39 -3.23
CA LEU A 40 2.41 3.81 -4.45
C LEU A 40 3.40 4.33 -5.51
N ILE A 41 4.31 5.22 -5.12
CA ILE A 41 5.34 5.76 -6.02
C ILE A 41 6.25 4.64 -6.54
N THR A 42 6.75 3.79 -5.66
CA THR A 42 7.65 2.70 -6.03
C THR A 42 6.97 1.72 -6.98
N ALA A 43 5.75 1.28 -6.67
CA ALA A 43 5.00 0.37 -7.53
C ALA A 43 4.74 0.98 -8.92
N ALA A 44 4.41 2.28 -8.96
CA ALA A 44 4.21 3.00 -10.21
C ALA A 44 5.47 3.11 -11.06
N ILE A 45 6.63 3.34 -10.45
CA ILE A 45 7.91 3.42 -11.17
C ILE A 45 8.36 2.04 -11.65
N LEU A 46 8.21 1.00 -10.82
CA LEU A 46 8.74 -0.34 -11.09
C LEU A 46 7.80 -1.22 -11.94
N GLY A 47 6.59 -0.77 -12.25
CA GLY A 47 5.66 -1.55 -13.08
C GLY A 47 4.93 -2.66 -12.31
N PHE A 48 4.77 -2.51 -10.99
CA PHE A 48 4.16 -3.55 -10.15
C PHE A 48 2.64 -3.62 -10.31
N GLU A 49 2.07 -4.76 -9.91
CA GLU A 49 0.65 -4.85 -9.61
C GLU A 49 0.44 -4.49 -8.14
N PHE A 50 -0.22 -3.37 -7.89
CA PHE A 50 -0.34 -2.77 -6.57
C PHE A 50 -1.79 -2.42 -6.23
N SER A 51 -2.31 -3.05 -5.18
CA SER A 51 -3.64 -2.79 -4.68
C SER A 51 -3.57 -2.14 -3.30
N ILE A 52 -4.35 -1.08 -3.10
CA ILE A 52 -4.38 -0.30 -1.87
C ILE A 52 -5.79 -0.40 -1.29
N ALA A 53 -5.91 -0.72 0.00
CA ALA A 53 -7.15 -0.55 0.74
C ALA A 53 -6.95 0.44 1.89
N ILE A 54 -7.73 1.52 1.87
CA ILE A 54 -7.83 2.52 2.95
C ILE A 54 -9.30 2.75 3.32
N PRO A 55 -9.65 3.17 4.55
CA PRO A 55 -11.05 3.44 4.89
C PRO A 55 -11.67 4.54 4.01
N LYS A 56 -13.00 4.50 3.78
CA LYS A 56 -13.71 5.38 2.84
C LYS A 56 -13.49 6.88 3.03
N ASN A 57 -13.23 7.30 4.27
CA ASN A 57 -13.04 8.71 4.62
C ASN A 57 -11.60 9.21 4.39
N TYR A 58 -10.68 8.31 3.99
CA TYR A 58 -9.28 8.61 3.73
C TYR A 58 -9.02 8.78 2.25
N LYS A 59 -8.05 9.62 1.92
CA LYS A 59 -7.68 9.93 0.54
C LYS A 59 -6.18 10.05 0.42
N ILE A 60 -5.64 9.48 -0.65
CA ILE A 60 -4.27 9.74 -1.07
C ILE A 60 -4.22 11.17 -1.64
N SER A 61 -3.12 11.89 -1.39
CA SER A 61 -2.90 13.22 -1.96
C SER A 61 -3.07 13.18 -3.49
N PRO A 62 -3.88 14.07 -4.09
CA PRO A 62 -4.08 14.12 -5.54
C PRO A 62 -2.76 14.25 -6.32
N GLU A 63 -1.81 15.04 -5.82
CA GLU A 63 -0.50 15.22 -6.45
C GLU A 63 0.28 13.90 -6.56
N ILE A 64 0.28 13.12 -5.47
CA ILE A 64 0.98 11.82 -5.41
C ILE A 64 0.28 10.81 -6.32
N TRP A 65 -1.06 10.80 -6.29
CA TRP A 65 -1.86 9.93 -7.14
C TRP A 65 -1.62 10.23 -8.62
N GLU A 66 -1.65 11.50 -9.02
CA GLU A 66 -1.39 11.93 -10.39
C GLU A 66 0.02 11.57 -10.85
N PHE A 67 1.03 11.78 -9.99
CA PHE A 67 2.39 11.34 -10.28
C PHE A 67 2.45 9.83 -10.53
N ALA A 68 1.84 9.03 -9.65
CA ALA A 68 1.82 7.57 -9.78
C ALA A 68 1.13 7.12 -11.07
N MET A 69 -0.01 7.73 -11.43
CA MET A 69 -0.69 7.40 -12.69
C MET A 69 0.16 7.76 -13.92
N LYS A 70 0.88 8.88 -13.91
CA LYS A 70 1.81 9.23 -15.00
C LYS A 70 2.96 8.23 -15.13
N GLN A 71 3.52 7.76 -14.02
CA GLN A 71 4.58 6.74 -14.04
C GLN A 71 4.05 5.37 -14.49
N ALA A 72 2.84 4.99 -14.06
CA ALA A 72 2.19 3.75 -14.45
C ALA A 72 1.98 3.64 -15.98
N LEU A 73 1.71 4.75 -16.66
CA LEU A 73 1.62 4.79 -18.13
C LEU A 73 2.94 4.43 -18.83
N ILE A 74 4.08 4.70 -18.18
CA ILE A 74 5.42 4.42 -18.73
C ILE A 74 5.84 2.98 -18.38
N SER A 75 5.62 2.57 -17.13
CA SER A 75 6.09 1.29 -16.59
C SER A 75 5.16 0.11 -16.85
N GLY A 76 3.88 0.37 -17.14
CA GLY A 76 2.84 -0.65 -17.21
C GLY A 76 2.29 -1.08 -15.85
N ALA A 77 2.54 -0.32 -14.78
CA ALA A 77 2.03 -0.65 -13.44
C ALA A 77 0.50 -0.76 -13.43
N LYS A 78 -0.01 -1.74 -12.68
CA LYS A 78 -1.46 -1.94 -12.46
C LYS A 78 -1.79 -1.50 -11.05
N ILE A 79 -2.39 -0.31 -10.91
CA ILE A 79 -2.65 0.29 -9.61
C ILE A 79 -4.15 0.40 -9.37
N SER A 80 -4.61 -0.08 -8.22
CA SER A 80 -6.03 -0.02 -7.82
C SER A 80 -6.17 0.48 -6.38
N LEU A 81 -7.14 1.36 -6.15
CA LEU A 81 -7.55 1.80 -4.82
C LEU A 81 -8.95 1.26 -4.51
N SER A 82 -9.10 0.59 -3.37
CA SER A 82 -10.39 0.12 -2.84
C SER A 82 -10.58 0.62 -1.41
N HIS A 83 -11.80 0.39 -0.90
CA HIS A 83 -12.12 0.57 0.52
C HIS A 83 -12.49 -0.76 1.19
N ASP A 84 -12.16 -1.87 0.55
CA ASP A 84 -12.36 -3.23 1.02
C ASP A 84 -11.01 -3.96 1.02
N LYS A 85 -10.57 -4.37 2.21
CA LYS A 85 -9.34 -5.15 2.42
C LYS A 85 -9.32 -6.40 1.55
N PHE A 86 -10.41 -7.16 1.48
CA PHE A 86 -10.47 -8.42 0.72
C PHE A 86 -10.40 -8.20 -0.78
N GLU A 87 -10.86 -7.06 -1.30
CA GLU A 87 -10.67 -6.73 -2.71
C GLU A 87 -9.19 -6.47 -3.03
N ALA A 88 -8.49 -5.73 -2.17
CA ALA A 88 -7.07 -5.42 -2.40
C ALA A 88 -6.17 -6.66 -2.26
N LEU A 89 -6.55 -7.64 -1.44
CA LEU A 89 -5.77 -8.86 -1.19
C LEU A 89 -5.87 -9.92 -2.31
N LYS A 90 -6.85 -9.80 -3.22
CA LYS A 90 -7.06 -10.81 -4.28
C LYS A 90 -5.83 -10.94 -5.18
N ASP A 91 -5.35 -12.19 -5.32
CA ASP A 91 -4.21 -12.56 -6.18
C ASP A 91 -2.94 -11.75 -5.86
N LYS A 92 -2.56 -11.71 -4.58
CA LYS A 92 -1.36 -11.01 -4.11
C LYS A 92 -0.40 -11.95 -3.41
N ASP A 93 0.88 -11.76 -3.69
CA ASP A 93 1.97 -12.57 -3.13
C ASP A 93 2.59 -11.92 -1.88
N VAL A 94 2.36 -10.60 -1.72
CA VAL A 94 2.92 -9.78 -0.65
C VAL A 94 1.80 -8.92 -0.06
N VAL A 95 1.63 -8.97 1.26
CA VAL A 95 0.71 -8.11 2.00
C VAL A 95 1.52 -7.21 2.92
N ILE A 96 1.23 -5.91 2.85
CA ILE A 96 1.90 -4.87 3.62
C ILE A 96 0.83 -4.16 4.45
N THR A 97 1.12 -3.98 5.73
CA THR A 97 0.31 -3.18 6.66
C THR A 97 1.24 -2.31 7.49
N ASP A 98 0.70 -1.25 8.06
CA ASP A 98 1.41 -0.33 8.93
C ASP A 98 0.51 0.11 10.10
N THR A 99 1.07 0.76 11.11
CA THR A 99 0.29 1.36 12.20
C THR A 99 -0.75 2.35 11.65
N TRP A 100 -1.96 2.32 12.18
CA TRP A 100 -3.02 3.27 11.80
C TRP A 100 -2.85 4.62 12.48
N VAL A 101 -2.18 4.67 13.63
CA VAL A 101 -1.87 5.90 14.35
C VAL A 101 -0.40 6.21 14.09
N SER A 102 -0.14 7.22 13.27
CA SER A 102 1.22 7.65 12.95
C SER A 102 1.82 8.42 14.12
N MET A 103 3.15 8.52 14.17
CA MET A 103 3.82 9.41 15.12
C MET A 103 3.35 10.86 14.91
N GLY A 104 2.91 11.51 15.98
CA GLY A 104 2.34 12.86 15.95
C GLY A 104 0.81 12.92 15.82
N GLU A 105 0.14 11.78 15.63
CA GLU A 105 -1.32 11.66 15.53
C GLU A 105 -1.95 11.02 16.77
N GLU A 106 -1.24 10.98 17.90
CA GLU A 106 -1.67 10.26 19.10
C GLU A 106 -3.02 10.75 19.64
N ASN A 107 -3.33 12.02 19.44
CA ASN A 107 -4.60 12.65 19.83
C ASN A 107 -5.80 12.13 19.02
N GLU A 108 -5.57 11.47 17.89
CA GLU A 108 -6.62 10.95 17.00
C GLU A 108 -6.88 9.44 17.17
N LYS A 109 -6.13 8.79 18.06
CA LYS A 109 -6.09 7.33 18.22
C LYS A 109 -7.46 6.68 18.29
N GLU A 110 -8.34 7.15 19.18
CA GLU A 110 -9.66 6.54 19.36
C GLU A 110 -10.55 6.63 18.12
N ARG A 111 -10.44 7.74 17.37
CA ARG A 111 -11.17 7.96 16.13
C ARG A 111 -10.65 7.00 15.05
N LYS A 112 -9.33 6.95 14.85
CA LYS A 112 -8.72 6.08 13.83
C LYS A 112 -9.00 4.61 14.11
N ILE A 113 -8.90 4.14 15.36
CA ILE A 113 -9.22 2.73 15.68
C ILE A 113 -10.64 2.34 15.22
N LYS A 114 -11.63 3.22 15.37
CA LYS A 114 -13.01 2.96 14.90
C LYS A 114 -13.12 2.98 13.38
N GLU A 115 -12.46 3.92 12.71
CA GLU A 115 -12.52 4.06 11.26
C GLU A 115 -11.81 2.92 10.50
N PHE A 116 -10.84 2.28 11.15
CA PHE A 116 -10.09 1.13 10.63
C PHE A 116 -10.70 -0.22 11.03
N GLU A 117 -11.93 -0.23 11.55
CA GLU A 117 -12.67 -1.46 11.78
C GLU A 117 -12.74 -2.29 10.47
N GLY A 118 -12.35 -3.57 10.56
CA GLY A 118 -12.27 -4.48 9.42
C GLY A 118 -10.96 -4.46 8.62
N PHE A 119 -10.02 -3.55 8.92
CA PHE A 119 -8.72 -3.46 8.20
C PHE A 119 -7.58 -4.26 8.84
N MET A 120 -7.78 -4.89 9.99
CA MET A 120 -6.79 -5.75 10.65
C MET A 120 -6.35 -6.89 9.72
N ILE A 121 -5.05 -7.17 9.60
CA ILE A 121 -4.56 -8.38 8.93
C ILE A 121 -4.59 -9.54 9.93
N ASP A 122 -5.46 -10.51 9.67
CA ASP A 122 -5.70 -11.70 10.48
C ASP A 122 -5.62 -12.96 9.60
N GLU A 123 -5.79 -14.14 10.19
CA GLU A 123 -5.73 -15.42 9.47
C GLU A 123 -6.72 -15.49 8.30
N LYS A 124 -7.90 -14.87 8.45
CA LYS A 124 -8.91 -14.83 7.39
C LYS A 124 -8.50 -13.92 6.21
N ALA A 125 -7.66 -12.93 6.45
CA ALA A 125 -7.15 -12.03 5.42
C ALA A 125 -6.01 -12.63 4.61
N MET A 126 -5.33 -13.66 5.09
CA MET A 126 -4.22 -14.33 4.42
C MET A 126 -4.66 -15.58 3.67
#